data_AF-A0A1H0YHT7-F1
#
_entry.id   AF-A0A1H0YHT7-F1
#
_cell.length_a   1.000
_cell.length_b   1.000
_cell.length_c   1.000
_cell.angle_alpha   90.00
_cell.angle_beta   90.00
_cell.angle_gamma   90.00
#
_symmetry.space_group_name_H-M   'P 1'
#
loop_
_entity.id
_entity.type
_entity.pdbx_description
1 polymer ?
#
loop_
_entity_poly.entity_id
_entity_poly.type
_entity_poly.pdbx_seq_one_letter_code
_entity_poly.pdbx_strand_id
1 'polypeptide(L)'
;MSTEKPDLSKFDAQTFASTMGQAVWLMTMSEAHKDLPIRVVEERIAPALLLHQFKLYSKGNQPVAFLVWASVNDEVKARIEAGDKKLDIKDWRSGNNIVILECVSPFNPASVFEQKFLNEIKK
;
A
#
# COMPACT_ATOMS: atom_id res chain seq x y z
N MET A 1 -9.94 -8.33 27.79
CA MET A 1 -9.10 -7.56 26.83
C MET A 1 -7.71 -8.18 26.87
N SER A 2 -7.41 -9.03 25.89
CA SER A 2 -6.16 -9.78 25.87
C SER A 2 -4.99 -8.85 25.56
N THR A 3 -4.11 -8.67 26.53
CA THR A 3 -2.87 -7.89 26.46
C THR A 3 -1.70 -8.77 26.00
N GLU A 4 -1.84 -9.48 24.89
CA GLU A 4 -0.69 -10.12 24.27
C GLU A 4 -0.02 -9.12 23.34
N LYS A 5 1.25 -8.78 23.64
CA LYS A 5 2.10 -8.06 22.69
C LYS A 5 2.21 -8.94 21.43
N PRO A 6 2.01 -8.37 20.23
CA PRO A 6 2.13 -9.14 19.00
C PRO A 6 3.51 -9.79 18.94
N ASP A 7 3.54 -11.07 18.60
CA ASP A 7 4.77 -11.84 18.40
C ASP A 7 5.53 -11.29 17.19
N LEU A 8 6.51 -10.42 17.45
CA LEU A 8 7.33 -9.78 16.43
C LEU A 8 8.30 -10.76 15.75
N SER A 9 8.45 -12.00 16.22
CA SER A 9 9.39 -12.97 15.63
C SER A 9 8.93 -13.51 14.26
N LYS A 10 7.62 -13.43 13.97
CA LYS A 10 7.05 -13.76 12.65
C LYS A 10 7.10 -12.61 11.66
N PHE A 11 7.45 -11.42 12.14
CA PHE A 11 7.50 -10.21 11.36
C PHE A 11 8.95 -9.94 10.96
N ASP A 12 9.23 -10.01 9.67
CA ASP A 12 10.54 -9.60 9.15
C ASP A 12 10.63 -8.07 9.21
N ALA A 13 11.05 -7.58 10.37
CA ALA A 13 11.22 -6.15 10.64
C ALA A 13 12.21 -5.50 9.67
N GLN A 14 13.21 -6.25 9.18
CA GLN A 14 14.20 -5.72 8.25
C GLN A 14 13.57 -5.53 6.85
N THR A 15 12.82 -6.52 6.37
CA THR A 15 12.08 -6.38 5.10
C THR A 15 11.02 -5.30 5.17
N PHE A 16 10.29 -5.21 6.29
CA PHE A 16 9.34 -4.12 6.51
C PHE A 16 10.02 -2.75 6.46
N ALA A 17 11.08 -2.56 7.25
CA ALA A 17 11.79 -1.28 7.32
C ALA A 17 12.40 -0.89 5.97
N SER A 18 13.00 -1.86 5.25
CA SER A 18 13.54 -1.64 3.92
C SER A 18 12.47 -1.24 2.91
N THR A 19 11.33 -1.93 2.89
CA THR A 19 10.20 -1.62 2.00
C THR A 19 9.59 -0.25 2.33
N MET A 20 9.39 0.05 3.61
CA MET A 20 8.89 1.35 4.07
C MET A 20 9.85 2.46 3.64
N GLY A 21 11.16 2.27 3.84
CA GLY A 21 12.17 3.24 3.44
C GLY A 21 12.14 3.53 1.93
N GLN A 22 11.97 2.49 1.10
CA GLN A 22 11.86 2.66 -0.36
C GLN A 22 10.56 3.39 -0.76
N ALA A 23 9.44 3.06 -0.13
CA ALA A 23 8.17 3.75 -0.37
C ALA A 23 8.26 5.23 0.02
N VAL A 24 8.79 5.53 1.21
CA VAL A 24 8.96 6.91 1.71
C VAL A 24 9.95 7.68 0.85
N TRP A 25 11.05 7.06 0.42
CA TRP A 25 11.99 7.70 -0.49
C TRP A 25 11.31 8.09 -1.81
N LEU A 26 10.47 7.21 -2.40
CA LEU A 26 9.64 7.58 -3.55
C LEU A 26 8.67 8.73 -3.24
N MET A 27 8.07 8.75 -2.05
CA MET A 27 7.18 9.82 -1.62
C MET A 27 7.88 11.17 -1.53
N THR A 28 9.14 11.23 -1.07
CA THR A 28 9.91 12.49 -1.01
C THR A 28 10.12 13.15 -2.37
N MET A 29 10.01 12.39 -3.46
CA MET A 29 10.14 12.87 -4.84
C MET A 29 8.79 13.11 -5.52
N SER A 30 7.68 12.77 -4.87
CA SER A 30 6.34 12.92 -5.43
C SER A 30 5.67 14.18 -4.89
N GLU A 31 5.30 15.10 -5.77
CA GLU A 31 4.60 16.34 -5.40
C GLU A 31 3.31 16.08 -4.59
N ALA A 32 2.63 14.96 -4.84
CA ALA A 32 1.40 14.59 -4.11
C ALA A 32 1.65 14.06 -2.68
N HIS A 33 2.89 13.69 -2.35
CA HIS A 33 3.20 12.94 -1.12
C HIS A 33 4.28 13.57 -0.23
N LYS A 34 5.19 14.37 -0.80
CA LYS A 34 6.42 14.83 -0.12
C LYS A 34 6.18 15.57 1.20
N ASP A 35 5.03 16.22 1.34
CA ASP A 35 4.67 17.03 2.52
C ASP A 35 3.71 16.30 3.47
N LEU A 36 3.44 15.01 3.26
CA LEU A 36 2.58 14.23 4.14
C LEU A 36 3.22 14.07 5.52
N PRO A 37 2.47 14.31 6.62
CA PRO A 37 2.95 13.99 7.96
C PRO A 37 3.31 12.51 8.08
N ILE A 38 4.38 12.20 8.81
CA ILE A 38 4.85 10.81 8.99
C ILE A 38 3.74 9.87 9.50
N ARG A 39 2.82 10.38 10.32
CA ARG A 39 1.65 9.64 10.77
C ARG A 39 0.72 9.22 9.62
N VAL A 40 0.47 10.12 8.66
CA VAL A 40 -0.37 9.81 7.50
C VAL A 40 0.32 8.80 6.59
N VAL A 41 1.65 8.90 6.44
CA VAL A 41 2.45 7.90 5.72
C VAL A 41 2.34 6.52 6.37
N GLU A 42 2.50 6.45 7.69
CA GLU A 42 2.37 5.20 8.45
C GLU A 42 0.99 4.58 8.28
N GLU A 43 -0.09 5.36 8.48
CA GLU A 43 -1.48 4.90 8.34
C GLU A 43 -1.79 4.39 6.91
N ARG A 44 -1.16 4.97 5.86
CA ARG A 44 -1.35 4.55 4.47
C ARG A 44 -0.57 3.30 4.08
N ILE A 45 0.65 3.17 4.59
CA ILE A 45 1.64 2.22 4.07
C ILE A 45 1.81 1.01 4.99
N ALA A 46 1.84 1.20 6.32
CA ALA A 46 2.13 0.13 7.25
C ALA A 46 1.15 -1.05 7.16
N PRO A 47 -0.19 -0.86 7.07
CA PRO A 47 -1.11 -1.99 6.92
C PRO A 47 -0.84 -2.82 5.67
N ALA A 48 -0.48 -2.17 4.55
CA ALA A 48 -0.16 -2.85 3.30
C ALA A 48 1.08 -3.72 3.42
N LEU A 49 2.12 -3.23 4.08
CA LEU A 49 3.35 -3.97 4.32
C LEU A 49 3.10 -5.17 5.25
N LEU A 50 2.38 -4.94 6.35
CA LEU A 50 1.99 -5.99 7.31
C LEU A 50 1.20 -7.12 6.64
N LEU A 51 0.34 -6.76 5.68
CA LEU A 51 -0.50 -7.70 4.96
C LEU A 51 0.09 -8.11 3.60
N HIS A 52 1.33 -7.74 3.28
CA HIS A 52 1.96 -8.02 1.98
C HIS A 52 1.07 -7.64 0.76
N GLN A 53 0.28 -6.57 0.87
CA GLN A 53 -0.58 -6.05 -0.20
C GLN A 53 0.01 -4.79 -0.83
N PHE A 54 1.26 -4.93 -1.26
CA PHE A 54 2.00 -3.88 -1.95
C PHE A 54 2.80 -4.45 -3.11
N LYS A 55 3.10 -3.59 -4.07
CA LYS A 55 3.97 -3.88 -5.20
C LYS A 55 5.00 -2.78 -5.33
N LEU A 56 6.27 -3.16 -5.30
CA LEU A 56 7.37 -2.28 -5.64
C LEU A 56 7.79 -2.55 -7.09
N TYR A 57 7.79 -1.51 -7.91
CA TYR A 57 8.30 -1.56 -9.27
C TYR A 57 9.70 -0.98 -9.30
N SER A 58 10.63 -1.69 -9.93
CA SER A 58 12.04 -1.29 -10.03
C SER A 58 12.55 -1.32 -11.46
N LYS A 59 13.49 -0.43 -11.78
CA LYS A 59 14.33 -0.47 -12.97
C LYS A 59 15.75 -0.84 -12.54
N GLY A 60 16.12 -2.11 -12.69
CA GLY A 60 17.30 -2.65 -12.02
C GLY A 60 17.15 -2.57 -10.51
N ASN A 61 18.14 -2.00 -9.82
CA ASN A 61 18.11 -1.84 -8.36
C ASN A 61 17.39 -0.56 -7.89
N GLN A 62 16.86 0.23 -8.81
CA GLN A 62 16.24 1.51 -8.49
C GLN A 62 14.71 1.38 -8.41
N PRO A 63 14.07 1.60 -7.25
CA PRO A 63 12.61 1.68 -7.18
C PRO A 63 12.10 2.88 -7.98
N VAL A 64 11.02 2.69 -8.72
CA VAL A 64 10.39 3.70 -9.60
C VAL A 64 8.91 3.93 -9.32
N ALA A 65 8.24 2.98 -8.68
CA ALA A 65 6.90 3.16 -8.15
C ALA A 65 6.60 2.20 -7.00
N PHE A 66 5.70 2.62 -6.12
CA PHE A 66 5.18 1.81 -5.02
C PHE A 66 3.66 1.87 -5.05
N LEU A 67 3.02 0.70 -5.11
CA LEU A 67 1.57 0.58 -5.21
C LEU A 67 1.04 -0.24 -4.03
N VAL A 68 -0.10 0.17 -3.50
CA VAL A 68 -0.82 -0.49 -2.40
C VAL A 68 -2.21 -0.87 -2.87
N TRP A 69 -2.66 -2.07 -2.50
CA TRP A 69 -4.03 -2.51 -2.77
C TRP A 69 -4.69 -3.17 -1.56
N ALA A 70 -6.01 -3.26 -1.64
CA ALA A 70 -6.83 -4.13 -0.80
C ALA A 70 -7.69 -5.07 -1.65
N SER A 71 -7.96 -6.27 -1.12
CA SER A 71 -8.92 -7.22 -1.67
C SER A 71 -10.15 -7.24 -0.75
N VAL A 72 -11.21 -6.54 -1.17
CA VAL A 72 -12.33 -6.17 -0.32
C VAL A 72 -13.65 -6.82 -0.75
N ASN A 73 -14.61 -6.91 0.16
CA ASN A 73 -15.98 -7.29 -0.18
C ASN A 73 -16.75 -6.13 -0.85
N ASP A 74 -17.98 -6.38 -1.28
CA ASP A 74 -18.78 -5.38 -2.01
C ASP A 74 -19.17 -4.18 -1.13
N GLU A 75 -19.42 -4.39 0.16
CA GLU A 75 -19.76 -3.33 1.11
C GLU A 75 -18.61 -2.33 1.27
N VAL A 76 -17.40 -2.84 1.52
CA VAL A 76 -16.20 -2.01 1.68
C VAL A 76 -15.85 -1.32 0.37
N LYS A 77 -16.00 -1.99 -0.78
CA LYS A 77 -15.79 -1.36 -2.09
C LYS A 77 -16.72 -0.17 -2.31
N ALA A 78 -18.02 -0.35 -2.07
CA ALA A 78 -19.01 0.71 -2.22
C ALA A 78 -18.72 1.91 -1.31
N ARG A 79 -18.27 1.66 -0.06
CA ARG A 79 -17.84 2.69 0.87
C ARG A 79 -16.65 3.50 0.35
N ILE A 80 -15.63 2.82 -0.20
CA ILE A 80 -14.47 3.49 -0.80
C ILE A 80 -14.87 4.32 -2.02
N GLU A 81 -15.73 3.79 -2.89
CA GLU A 81 -16.24 4.49 -4.08
C GLU A 81 -17.07 5.73 -3.69
N ALA A 82 -17.76 5.69 -2.55
CA ALA A 82 -18.47 6.84 -1.97
C ALA A 82 -17.53 7.87 -1.31
N GLY A 83 -16.21 7.62 -1.27
CA GLY A 83 -15.20 8.55 -0.79
C GLY A 83 -14.67 8.27 0.61
N ASP A 84 -15.23 7.30 1.34
CA ASP A 84 -14.68 6.87 2.63
C ASP A 84 -13.59 5.80 2.43
N LYS A 85 -12.35 6.29 2.34
CA LYS A 85 -11.16 5.48 2.09
C LYS A 85 -10.55 4.87 3.35
N LYS A 86 -11.18 5.01 4.51
CA LYS A 86 -10.68 4.39 5.74
C LYS A 86 -10.93 2.89 5.71
N LEU A 87 -9.92 2.13 6.12
CA LEU A 87 -9.97 0.68 6.20
C LEU A 87 -9.47 0.22 7.55
N ASP A 88 -10.29 -0.56 8.26
CA ASP A 88 -9.81 -1.37 9.37
C ASP A 88 -8.98 -2.54 8.85
N ILE A 89 -8.05 -3.08 9.64
CA ILE A 89 -7.22 -4.23 9.24
C ILE A 89 -8.03 -5.42 8.68
N LYS A 90 -9.23 -5.67 9.24
CA LYS A 90 -10.14 -6.74 8.76
C LYS A 90 -10.66 -6.50 7.34
N ASP A 91 -10.73 -5.26 6.89
CA ASP A 91 -11.31 -4.90 5.61
C ASP A 91 -10.36 -5.24 4.44
N TRP A 92 -9.05 -5.18 4.67
CA TRP A 92 -8.01 -5.32 3.65
C TRP A 92 -8.04 -6.64 2.86
N ARG A 93 -8.55 -7.70 3.48
CA ARG A 93 -8.69 -9.07 2.94
C ARG A 93 -10.12 -9.60 3.07
N SER A 94 -11.11 -8.70 2.98
CA SER A 94 -12.52 -9.05 3.21
C SER A 94 -13.21 -9.69 1.99
N GLY A 95 -12.62 -9.65 0.80
CA GLY A 95 -13.23 -10.23 -0.40
C GLY A 95 -12.34 -10.20 -1.64
N ASN A 96 -12.96 -10.32 -2.81
CA ASN A 96 -12.28 -10.51 -4.10
C ASN A 96 -12.15 -9.23 -4.94
N ASN A 97 -12.77 -8.11 -4.53
CA ASN A 97 -12.67 -6.86 -5.28
C ASN A 97 -11.31 -6.22 -5.00
N ILE A 98 -10.50 -6.07 -6.04
CA ILE A 98 -9.21 -5.38 -5.91
C ILE A 98 -9.42 -3.87 -6.04
N VAL A 99 -8.99 -3.15 -5.01
CA VAL A 99 -9.02 -1.68 -4.96
C VAL A 99 -7.60 -1.18 -4.72
N ILE A 100 -7.12 -0.31 -5.62
CA ILE A 100 -5.83 0.38 -5.45
C ILE A 100 -6.07 1.55 -4.50
N LEU A 101 -5.32 1.59 -3.41
CA LEU A 101 -5.45 2.61 -2.36
C LEU A 101 -4.43 3.73 -2.52
N GLU A 102 -3.24 3.38 -2.98
CA GLU A 102 -2.13 4.30 -3.15
C GLU A 102 -1.25 3.87 -4.33
N CYS A 103 -0.75 4.85 -5.08
CA CYS A 103 0.27 4.63 -6.10
C CYS A 103 1.25 5.81 -6.12
N VAL A 104 2.39 5.61 -5.46
CA VAL A 104 3.49 6.57 -5.45
C VAL A 104 4.33 6.35 -6.69
N SER A 105 4.24 7.26 -7.65
CA SER A 105 5.09 7.26 -8.85
C SER A 105 5.61 8.67 -9.14
N PRO A 106 6.83 9.01 -8.71
CA PRO A 106 7.38 10.35 -8.90
C PRO A 106 7.90 10.60 -10.33
N PHE A 107 8.15 9.53 -11.11
CA PHE A 107 8.82 9.64 -12.42
C PHE A 107 7.89 9.45 -13.61
N ASN A 108 6.68 8.91 -13.41
CA ASN A 108 5.68 8.67 -14.44
C ASN A 108 4.28 8.87 -13.84
N PRO A 109 3.23 9.04 -14.67
CA PRO A 109 1.87 9.02 -14.17
C PRO A 109 1.57 7.70 -13.42
N ALA A 110 0.94 7.82 -12.23
CA ALA A 110 0.54 6.67 -11.42
C ALA A 110 -0.27 5.63 -12.21
N SER A 111 -1.15 6.11 -13.10
CA SER A 111 -2.02 5.29 -13.95
C SER A 111 -1.26 4.26 -14.80
N VAL A 112 0.00 4.50 -15.15
CA VAL A 112 0.85 3.52 -15.86
C VAL A 112 1.07 2.27 -15.01
N PHE A 113 1.37 2.46 -13.73
CA PHE A 113 1.64 1.35 -12.81
C PHE A 113 0.34 0.70 -12.29
N GLU A 114 -0.71 1.49 -12.10
CA GLU A 114 -2.05 0.97 -11.76
C GLU A 114 -2.57 0.03 -12.85
N GLN A 115 -2.55 0.45 -14.12
CA GLN A 115 -2.97 -0.39 -15.23
C GLN A 115 -2.09 -1.64 -15.38
N LYS A 116 -0.77 -1.48 -15.21
CA LYS A 116 0.17 -2.61 -15.22
C LYS A 116 -0.18 -3.62 -14.14
N PHE A 117 -0.40 -3.18 -12.90
CA PHE A 117 -0.82 -4.03 -11.79
C PHE A 117 -2.13 -4.77 -12.09
N LEU A 118 -3.17 -4.04 -12.53
CA LEU A 118 -4.47 -4.63 -12.84
C LEU A 118 -4.39 -5.67 -13.98
N ASN A 119 -3.45 -5.52 -14.91
CA ASN A 119 -3.22 -6.50 -15.98
C ASN A 119 -2.42 -7.73 -15.50
N GLU A 120 -1.55 -7.58 -14.50
CA GLU A 120 -0.79 -8.68 -13.89
C GLU A 120 -1.70 -9.62 -13.10
N ILE A 121 -2.66 -9.08 -12.35
CA ILE A 121 -3.55 -9.87 -11.46
C ILE A 121 -4.75 -10.52 -12.18
N LYS A 122 -5.03 -10.14 -13.43
CA LYS A 122 -6.09 -10.74 -14.26
C LYS A 122 -5.64 -12.02 -14.98
N LYS A 123 -4.35 -12.32 -14.95
CA LYS A 123 -3.74 -13.52 -15.53
C LYS A 123 -3.66 -14.63 -14.50
#